data_AF-A0A0E3PP49-F1
#
_entry.id   AF-A0A0E3PP49-F1
#
_cell.length_a   1.000
_cell.length_b   1.000
_cell.length_c   1.000
_cell.angle_alpha   90.00
_cell.angle_beta   90.00
_cell.angle_gamma   90.00
#
_symmetry.space_group_name_H-M   'P 1'
#
loop_
_entity.id
_entity.type
_entity.pdbx_description
1 polymer ?
#
loop_
_entity_poly.entity_id
_entity_poly.type
_entity_poly.pdbx_seq_one_letter_code
_entity_poly.pdbx_strand_id
1 'polypeptide(L)'
;MKPYRCVFCKSKLVKGKTEFVAKVGEQIIAIKDVSAYICENCGEAYYTPEVSRNVDMVMKRFHESKLLLHPVYFWSRLSRLTSFVRLNHSQYL
;
A
#
# COMPACT_ATOMS: atom_id res chain seq x y z
N MET A 1 5.44 16.10 -13.93
CA MET A 1 4.24 16.29 -14.79
C MET A 1 3.03 15.77 -14.03
N LYS A 2 1.91 16.51 -13.95
CA LYS A 2 0.65 16.00 -13.37
C LYS A 2 -0.25 15.53 -14.53
N PRO A 3 -0.54 14.23 -14.68
CA PRO A 3 -1.42 13.77 -15.74
C PRO A 3 -2.87 14.14 -15.40
N TYR A 4 -3.55 14.84 -16.31
CA TYR A 4 -4.99 15.15 -16.19
C TYR A 4 -5.87 14.05 -16.81
N ARG A 5 -5.28 13.22 -17.68
CA ARG A 5 -5.96 12.12 -18.38
C ARG A 5 -5.17 10.83 -18.23
N CYS A 6 -5.90 9.73 -18.08
CA CYS A 6 -5.35 8.38 -18.07
C CYS A 6 -4.75 8.07 -19.45
N VAL A 7 -3.54 7.50 -19.48
CA VAL A 7 -2.87 7.13 -20.74
C VAL A 7 -3.57 5.94 -21.41
N PHE A 8 -4.16 5.05 -20.59
CA PHE A 8 -4.85 3.86 -21.07
C PHE A 8 -6.24 4.16 -21.66
N CYS A 9 -7.14 4.74 -20.87
CA CYS A 9 -8.54 4.95 -21.27
C CYS A 9 -8.91 6.41 -21.59
N LYS A 10 -7.96 7.35 -21.53
CA LYS A 10 -8.13 8.79 -21.83
C LYS A 10 -9.16 9.54 -20.95
N SER A 11 -9.69 8.87 -19.93
CA SER A 11 -10.65 9.43 -18.97
C SER A 11 -9.97 10.35 -17.95
N LYS A 12 -10.78 11.06 -17.16
CA LYS A 12 -10.32 12.00 -16.14
C LYS A 12 -9.60 11.28 -15.00
N LEU A 13 -8.48 11.85 -14.57
CA LEU A 13 -7.77 11.44 -13.37
C LEU A 13 -8.20 12.34 -12.20
N VAL A 14 -8.50 11.72 -11.06
CA VAL A 14 -8.83 12.42 -9.82
C VAL A 14 -7.76 12.14 -8.77
N LYS A 15 -7.44 13.16 -7.97
CA LYS A 15 -6.57 12.96 -6.81
C LYS A 15 -7.33 12.20 -5.74
N GLY A 16 -6.72 11.15 -5.22
CA GLY A 16 -7.26 10.37 -4.12
C GLY A 16 -6.15 9.74 -3.29
N LYS A 17 -6.57 8.98 -2.29
CA LYS A 17 -5.71 8.05 -1.57
C LYS A 17 -6.07 6.64 -2.00
N THR A 18 -5.06 5.82 -2.21
CA THR A 18 -5.22 4.41 -2.55
C THR A 18 -4.34 3.55 -1.65
N GLU A 19 -4.64 2.27 -1.60
CA GLU A 19 -3.73 1.28 -1.02
C GLU A 19 -2.77 0.80 -2.12
N PHE A 20 -1.46 0.81 -1.83
CA PHE A 20 -0.44 0.22 -2.69
C PHE A 20 -0.11 -1.17 -2.16
N VAL A 21 -0.47 -2.19 -2.92
CA VAL A 21 -0.19 -3.59 -2.58
C VAL A 21 0.87 -4.12 -3.52
N ALA A 22 2.00 -4.56 -2.98
CA ALA A 22 3.10 -5.15 -3.72
C ALA A 22 3.44 -6.54 -3.16
N LYS A 23 3.68 -7.49 -4.07
CA LYS A 23 4.19 -8.82 -3.72
C LYS A 23 5.71 -8.82 -3.86
N VAL A 24 6.41 -9.18 -2.79
CA VAL A 24 7.87 -9.28 -2.74
C VAL A 24 8.24 -10.71 -2.39
N GLY A 25 8.53 -11.52 -3.42
CA GLY A 25 8.75 -12.96 -3.27
C GLY A 25 7.48 -13.64 -2.73
N GLU A 26 7.58 -14.19 -1.52
CA GLU A 26 6.46 -14.85 -0.80
C GLU A 26 5.68 -13.91 0.12
N GLN A 27 6.14 -12.66 0.28
CA GLN A 27 5.54 -11.69 1.20
C GLN A 27 4.67 -10.68 0.44
N ILE A 28 3.64 -10.15 1.11
CA ILE A 28 2.79 -9.09 0.58
C ILE A 28 2.95 -7.86 1.49
N ILE A 29 3.24 -6.73 0.87
CA ILE A 29 3.30 -5.43 1.53
C ILE A 29 2.09 -4.64 1.07
N ALA A 30 1.29 -4.17 2.03
CA ALA A 30 0.20 -3.25 1.78
C ALA A 30 0.51 -1.92 2.47
N ILE A 31 0.73 -0.87 1.68
CA ILE A 31 0.92 0.51 2.14
C ILE A 31 -0.42 1.23 1.98
N LYS A 32 -1.06 1.58 3.09
CA LYS A 32 -2.32 2.34 3.09
C LYS A 32 -2.06 3.83 2.90
N ASP A 33 -3.11 4.56 2.53
CA ASP A 33 -3.11 6.04 2.44
C ASP A 33 -2.08 6.64 1.47
N VAL A 34 -1.75 5.93 0.39
CA VAL A 34 -0.82 6.41 -0.63
C VAL A 34 -1.52 7.40 -1.55
N SER A 35 -0.99 8.61 -1.63
CA SER A 35 -1.55 9.66 -2.50
C SER A 35 -1.30 9.35 -3.98
N ALA A 36 -2.37 9.24 -4.77
CA ALA A 36 -2.29 8.90 -6.18
C ALA A 36 -3.32 9.67 -7.01
N TYR A 37 -3.11 9.72 -8.32
CA TYR A 37 -4.13 10.10 -9.28
C TYR A 37 -4.79 8.84 -9.80
N ILE A 38 -6.06 8.66 -9.49
CA ILE A 38 -6.82 7.46 -9.82
C ILE A 38 -7.75 7.78 -10.98
N CYS A 39 -7.81 6.91 -11.97
CA CYS A 39 -8.76 7.03 -13.05
C CYS A 39 -10.15 6.56 -12.59
N GLU A 40 -11.17 7.42 -12.69
CA GLU A 40 -12.54 7.09 -12.26
C GLU A 40 -13.17 5.95 -13.08
N ASN A 41 -12.71 5.75 -14.32
CA ASN A 41 -13.26 4.73 -15.22
C ASN A 41 -12.55 3.36 -15.15
N CYS A 42 -11.22 3.32 -15.29
CA CYS A 42 -10.47 2.05 -15.32
C CYS A 42 -9.79 1.68 -13.99
N GLY A 43 -9.77 2.57 -12.99
CA GLY A 43 -9.13 2.33 -11.70
C GLY A 43 -7.60 2.43 -11.69
N GLU A 44 -6.97 2.85 -12.79
CA GLU A 44 -5.52 2.95 -12.87
C GLU A 44 -4.98 4.09 -11.97
N ALA A 45 -3.95 3.79 -11.17
CA ALA A 45 -3.34 4.70 -10.21
C ALA A 45 -1.98 5.20 -10.69
N TYR A 46 -1.81 6.52 -10.72
CA TYR A 46 -0.57 7.20 -11.10
C TYR A 46 0.04 7.89 -9.88
N TYR A 47 1.32 7.61 -9.63
CA TYR A 47 2.05 8.17 -8.50
C TYR A 47 2.95 9.34 -8.94
N THR A 48 3.12 10.31 -8.06
CA THR A 48 4.12 11.37 -8.29
C THR A 48 5.51 10.85 -7.96
N PRO A 49 6.59 11.45 -8.51
CA PRO A 49 7.95 11.05 -8.16
C PRO A 49 8.25 11.08 -6.66
N GLU A 50 7.64 12.03 -5.92
CA GLU A 50 7.76 12.13 -4.46
C GLU A 50 7.12 10.92 -3.76
N VAL A 51 5.91 10.55 -4.18
CA VAL A 51 5.21 9.39 -3.63
C VAL A 51 5.95 8.08 -3.97
N SER A 52 6.45 7.95 -5.20
CA SER A 52 7.27 6.80 -5.60
C SER A 52 8.52 6.67 -4.73
N ARG A 53 9.25 7.77 -4.46
CA ARG A 53 10.40 7.74 -3.55
C ARG A 53 10.02 7.30 -2.13
N ASN A 54 8.86 7.72 -1.64
CA ASN A 54 8.37 7.30 -0.33
C ASN A 54 8.08 5.79 -0.30
N VAL A 55 7.43 5.26 -1.34
CA VAL A 55 7.22 3.82 -1.49
C VAL A 55 8.56 3.09 -1.55
N ASP A 56 9.51 3.57 -2.36
CA ASP A 56 10.83 2.96 -2.48
C ASP A 56 11.58 2.93 -1.13
N MET A 57 11.50 3.99 -0.33
CA MET A 57 12.08 4.01 1.02
C MET A 57 11.44 2.97 1.94
N VAL A 58 10.10 2.82 1.88
CA VAL A 58 9.39 1.79 2.66
C VAL A 58 9.80 0.40 2.20
N MET A 59 9.89 0.17 0.89
CA MET A 59 10.34 -1.10 0.32
C MET A 59 11.78 -1.43 0.72
N LYS A 60 12.68 -0.44 0.66
CA LYS A 60 14.08 -0.62 1.05
C LYS A 60 14.22 -0.97 2.53
N ARG A 61 13.48 -0.27 3.40
CA ARG A 61 13.39 -0.60 4.82
C ARG A 61 12.76 -1.97 5.05
N PHE A 62 11.79 -2.40 4.26
CA PHE A 62 11.22 -3.75 4.33
C PHE A 62 12.20 -4.84 3.88
N HIS A 63 13.10 -4.53 2.94
CA HIS A 63 14.17 -5.46 2.57
C HIS A 63 15.24 -5.57 3.66
N GLU A 64 15.58 -4.45 4.31
CA GLU A 64 16.60 -4.41 5.38
C GLU A 64 16.05 -4.90 6.73
N SER A 65 14.80 -4.59 7.02
CA SER A 65 14.10 -4.97 8.24
C SER A 65 13.23 -6.18 7.90
N LYS A 66 13.40 -7.33 8.57
CA LYS A 66 12.46 -8.46 8.51
C LYS A 66 11.07 -8.07 9.08
N LEU A 67 10.40 -7.08 8.52
CA LEU A 67 9.06 -6.65 8.94
C LEU A 67 8.08 -7.70 8.42
N LEU A 68 7.92 -8.75 9.22
CA LEU A 68 7.00 -9.85 9.01
C LEU A 68 5.55 -9.30 9.02
N LEU A 69 5.05 -8.89 7.86
CA LEU A 69 3.61 -8.70 7.68
C LEU A 69 3.00 -10.09 7.56
N HIS A 70 2.62 -10.63 8.71
CA HIS A 70 1.89 -11.90 8.80
C HIS A 70 0.58 -11.77 8.00
N PRO A 71 0.26 -12.71 7.11
CA PRO A 71 -1.02 -12.70 6.41
C PRO A 71 -2.15 -12.80 7.44
N VAL A 72 -3.04 -11.80 7.45
CA VAL A 72 -4.35 -11.87 8.08
C VAL A 72 -5.24 -12.72 7.18
N TYR A 73 -5.08 -14.04 7.26
CA TYR A 73 -6.04 -15.00 6.75
C TYR A 73 -6.56 -15.83 7.94
N PHE A 74 -7.77 -15.51 8.37
CA PHE A 74 -8.53 -16.17 9.44
C PHE A 74 -9.92 -16.41 8.81
N TRP A 75 -10.44 -17.59 8.49
CA TRP A 75 -10.35 -18.96 9.03
C TRP A 75 -10.58 -19.99 7.88
N SER A 76 -10.22 -21.27 7.97
CA SER A 76 -10.85 -22.21 8.91
C SER A 76 -9.92 -23.35 9.37
N ARG A 77 -9.94 -23.59 10.70
CA ARG A 77 -9.57 -24.87 11.37
C ARG A 77 -8.05 -25.21 11.31
N LEU A 78 -7.27 -25.36 12.39
CA LEU A 78 -7.50 -25.65 13.80
C LEU A 78 -6.21 -25.31 14.58
N SER A 79 -6.39 -24.85 15.81
CA SER A 79 -5.48 -24.94 16.95
C SER A 79 -4.25 -24.01 17.07
N ARG A 80 -4.29 -23.29 18.20
CA ARG A 80 -3.18 -22.76 19.01
C ARG A 80 -2.48 -21.50 18.54
N LEU A 81 -2.70 -20.50 19.39
CA LEU A 81 -1.75 -19.48 19.82
C LEU A 81 -1.29 -18.52 18.73
N THR A 82 -1.81 -17.29 18.77
CA THR A 82 -0.92 -16.13 18.63
C THR A 82 -1.59 -14.91 19.23
N SER A 83 -0.89 -14.34 20.19
CA SER A 83 -1.25 -13.14 20.92
C SER A 83 -1.42 -11.96 19.97
N PHE A 84 -2.55 -11.28 20.18
CA PHE A 84 -2.87 -9.93 19.74
C PHE A 84 -1.68 -8.97 19.97
N VAL A 85 -1.05 -8.47 18.90
CA VAL A 85 -0.24 -7.26 18.98
C VAL A 85 -1.18 -6.07 18.75
N ARG A 86 -1.68 -5.53 19.87
CA ARG A 86 -2.12 -4.13 19.95
C ARG A 86 -0.94 -3.25 19.55
N LEU A 87 -0.96 -2.67 18.37
CA LEU A 87 -0.17 -1.46 18.10
C LEU A 87 -0.88 -0.29 18.77
N ASN A 88 -0.61 -0.14 20.07
CA ASN A 88 -0.68 1.14 20.75
C ASN A 88 0.52 1.96 20.26
N HIS A 89 0.25 3.00 19.48
CA HIS A 89 1.09 4.20 19.57
C HIS A 89 0.17 5.41 19.56
N SER A 90 -0.23 5.75 20.79
CA SER A 90 -0.65 7.10 21.18
C SER A 90 0.50 8.09 20.94
N GLN A 91 0.13 9.37 20.86
CA GLN A 91 0.97 10.56 20.81
C GLN A 91 1.53 10.93 19.43
N TYR A 92 0.80 11.80 18.72
CA TYR A 92 1.29 13.12 18.29
C TYR A 92 0.08 14.07 18.13
N LEU A 93 -0.14 14.87 19.19
CA LEU A 93 -0.96 16.10 19.36
C LEU A 93 -2.45 16.08 18.99
#